data_AF-Q9VWM0-F1
#
_entry.id   AF-Q9VWM0-F1
#
_cell.length_a   1.000
_cell.length_b   1.000
_cell.length_c   1.000
_cell.angle_alpha   90.00
_cell.angle_beta   90.00
_cell.angle_gamma   90.00
#
_symmetry.space_group_name_H-M   'P 1'
#
loop_
_entity.id
_entity.type
_entity.pdbx_description
1 polymer ?
#
loop_
_entity_poly.entity_id
_entity_poly.type
_entity_poly.pdbx_seq_one_letter_code
_entity_poly.pdbx_strand_id
1 'polypeptide(L)'
;MKVVCSIAVLWICLITMWQSAGRVNAEGCLKHHNLTSAQVQAVAPSTPVADVPVAVKCYSRCLIQDYFGDDGKIDLQKVGKRGSQEDHVILSQCKQQFDGVTNLDTCDYPYLILQCYFKGKQSGTIAS
;
A
#
# COMPACT_ATOMS: atom_id res chain seq x y z
N MET A 1 8.56 -38.68 -21.60
CA MET A 1 9.15 -37.33 -21.38
C MET A 1 8.17 -36.25 -21.87
N LYS A 2 7.20 -35.82 -21.04
CA LYS A 2 6.24 -34.73 -21.37
C LYS A 2 5.89 -33.83 -20.16
N VAL A 3 6.42 -34.11 -18.97
CA VAL A 3 5.98 -33.47 -17.71
C VAL A 3 6.67 -32.13 -17.45
N VAL A 4 7.87 -31.90 -18.02
CA VAL A 4 8.67 -30.68 -17.76
C VAL A 4 8.03 -29.43 -18.37
N CYS A 5 7.34 -29.56 -19.51
CA CYS A 5 6.69 -28.42 -20.17
C CYS A 5 5.47 -27.90 -19.39
N SER A 6 4.71 -28.79 -18.74
CA SER A 6 3.50 -28.40 -18.00
C SER A 6 3.80 -27.57 -16.75
N ILE A 7 4.93 -27.86 -16.09
CA ILE A 7 5.32 -27.15 -14.87
C ILE A 7 5.76 -25.71 -15.22
N ALA A 8 6.58 -25.53 -16.27
CA ALA A 8 7.03 -24.20 -16.67
C ALA A 8 5.86 -23.26 -17.03
N VAL A 9 4.85 -23.76 -17.74
CA VAL A 9 3.65 -22.97 -18.10
C VAL A 9 2.85 -22.57 -16.86
N LEU A 10 2.67 -23.48 -15.90
CA LEU A 10 1.95 -23.18 -14.64
C LEU A 10 2.65 -22.09 -13.81
N TRP A 11 3.98 -22.12 -13.72
CA TRP A 11 4.74 -21.09 -13.02
C TRP A 11 4.68 -19.72 -13.71
N ILE A 12 4.75 -19.68 -15.04
CA ILE A 12 4.58 -18.44 -15.81
C ILE A 12 3.17 -17.86 -15.58
N CYS A 13 2.13 -18.70 -15.59
CA CYS A 13 0.76 -18.28 -15.30
C CYS A 13 0.57 -17.72 -13.88
N LEU A 14 1.23 -18.31 -12.88
CA LEU A 14 1.15 -17.81 -11.50
C LEU A 14 1.78 -16.42 -11.36
N ILE A 15 2.94 -16.19 -12.00
CA ILE A 15 3.61 -14.89 -11.96
C ILE A 15 2.78 -13.81 -12.67
N THR A 16 2.18 -14.13 -13.83
CA THR A 16 1.35 -13.16 -14.56
C THR A 16 0.05 -12.83 -13.83
N MET A 17 -0.58 -13.80 -13.15
CA MET A 17 -1.75 -13.55 -12.30
C MET A 17 -1.43 -12.65 -11.09
N TRP A 18 -0.23 -12.76 -10.54
CA TRP A 18 0.18 -11.92 -9.40
C TRP A 18 0.43 -10.46 -9.82
N GLN A 19 1.05 -10.24 -10.98
CA GLN A 19 1.26 -8.89 -11.50
C GLN A 19 -0.04 -8.22 -11.96
N SER A 20 -1.02 -9.00 -12.43
CA SER A 20 -2.33 -8.46 -12.82
C SER A 20 -3.17 -8.07 -11.61
N ALA A 21 -3.18 -8.84 -10.53
CA ALA A 21 -3.99 -8.54 -9.34
C ALA A 21 -3.66 -7.17 -8.73
N GLY A 22 -2.36 -6.83 -8.59
CA GLY A 22 -1.95 -5.53 -8.05
C GLY A 22 -2.31 -4.34 -8.96
N ARG A 23 -2.22 -4.52 -10.28
CA ARG A 23 -2.63 -3.49 -11.26
C ARG A 23 -4.15 -3.31 -11.29
N VAL A 24 -4.90 -4.40 -11.25
CA VAL A 24 -6.37 -4.39 -11.21
C VAL A 24 -6.86 -3.62 -9.98
N ASN A 25 -6.20 -3.78 -8.83
CA ASN A 25 -6.58 -3.03 -7.64
C ASN A 25 -6.33 -1.52 -7.81
N ALA A 26 -5.15 -1.12 -8.30
CA ALA A 26 -4.83 0.30 -8.50
C ALA A 26 -5.76 1.00 -9.50
N GLU A 27 -6.02 0.38 -10.66
CA GLU A 27 -6.94 0.94 -11.66
C GLU A 27 -8.39 1.01 -11.15
N GLY A 28 -8.81 0.00 -10.38
CA GLY A 28 -10.11 -0.01 -9.70
C GLY A 28 -10.24 1.14 -8.72
N CYS A 29 -9.22 1.37 -7.88
CA CYS A 29 -9.19 2.46 -6.91
C CYS A 29 -9.18 3.85 -7.57
N LEU A 30 -8.43 4.02 -8.67
CA LEU A 30 -8.43 5.27 -9.45
C LEU A 30 -9.84 5.57 -9.96
N LYS A 31 -10.49 4.60 -10.60
CA LYS A 31 -11.87 4.74 -11.10
C LYS A 31 -12.86 5.04 -9.98
N HIS A 32 -12.76 4.31 -8.86
CA HIS A 32 -13.66 4.47 -7.72
C HIS A 32 -13.61 5.90 -7.13
N HIS A 33 -12.43 6.52 -7.11
CA HIS A 33 -12.24 7.87 -6.58
C HIS A 33 -12.21 8.97 -7.64
N ASN A 34 -12.56 8.65 -8.90
CA ASN A 34 -12.52 9.58 -10.04
C ASN A 34 -11.17 10.31 -10.18
N LEU A 35 -10.09 9.53 -10.08
CA LEU A 35 -8.71 10.01 -10.19
C LEU A 35 -8.04 9.45 -11.45
N THR A 36 -7.08 10.23 -11.94
CA THR A 36 -6.07 9.79 -12.91
C THR A 36 -4.77 9.48 -12.17
N SER A 37 -3.93 8.61 -12.76
CA SER A 37 -2.58 8.36 -12.23
C SER A 37 -1.77 9.64 -12.10
N ALA A 38 -1.95 10.62 -13.01
CA ALA A 38 -1.27 11.90 -12.97
C ALA A 38 -1.66 12.74 -11.73
N GLN A 39 -2.93 12.74 -11.34
CA GLN A 39 -3.39 13.44 -10.13
C GLN A 39 -2.78 12.84 -8.86
N VAL A 40 -2.66 11.51 -8.79
CA VAL A 40 -2.00 10.85 -7.65
C VAL A 40 -0.50 11.14 -7.63
N GLN A 41 0.16 11.05 -8.80
CA GLN A 41 1.61 11.29 -8.94
C GLN A 41 2.01 12.76 -8.71
N ALA A 42 1.09 13.70 -8.90
CA ALA A 42 1.32 15.11 -8.63
C ALA A 42 1.46 15.44 -7.13
N VAL A 43 1.01 14.54 -6.24
CA VAL A 43 1.14 14.71 -4.79
C VAL A 43 2.54 14.28 -4.35
N ALA A 44 3.37 15.24 -3.94
CA ALA A 44 4.70 14.95 -3.43
C ALA A 44 4.60 14.15 -2.11
N PRO A 45 5.52 13.20 -1.85
CA PRO A 45 5.57 12.50 -0.57
C PRO A 45 5.77 13.42 0.64
N SER A 46 6.24 14.65 0.44
CA SER A 46 6.41 15.67 1.48
C SER A 46 5.16 16.52 1.73
N THR A 47 4.11 16.44 0.89
CA THR A 47 2.90 17.24 1.04
C THR A 47 2.22 16.93 2.39
N PRO A 48 1.90 17.93 3.23
CA PRO A 48 1.17 17.71 4.48
C PRO A 48 -0.19 17.07 4.23
N VAL A 49 -0.62 16.12 5.08
CA VAL A 49 -1.89 15.38 4.90
C VAL A 49 -3.13 16.29 4.81
N ALA A 50 -3.08 17.47 5.43
CA ALA A 50 -4.13 18.48 5.36
C ALA A 50 -4.28 19.11 3.96
N ASP A 51 -3.21 19.15 3.17
CA ASP A 51 -3.17 19.77 1.84
C ASP A 51 -3.44 18.74 0.73
N VAL A 52 -3.56 17.46 1.07
CA VAL A 52 -3.79 16.39 0.10
C VAL A 52 -5.29 16.26 -0.17
N PRO A 53 -5.73 16.26 -1.45
CA PRO A 53 -7.13 16.08 -1.79
C PRO A 53 -7.70 14.79 -1.18
N VAL A 54 -8.90 14.87 -0.61
CA VAL A 54 -9.57 13.73 0.06
C VAL A 54 -9.63 12.49 -0.83
N ALA A 55 -9.91 12.66 -2.13
CA ALA A 55 -9.92 11.55 -3.09
C ALA A 55 -8.58 10.81 -3.16
N VAL A 56 -7.44 11.53 -3.14
CA VAL A 56 -6.10 10.91 -3.16
C VAL A 56 -5.81 10.20 -1.84
N LYS A 57 -6.23 10.77 -0.71
CA LYS A 57 -6.13 10.10 0.60
C LYS A 57 -6.94 8.81 0.63
N CYS A 58 -8.17 8.83 0.09
CA CYS A 58 -9.02 7.64 0.06
C CYS A 58 -8.56 6.60 -0.96
N TYR A 59 -7.92 7.03 -2.06
CA TYR A 59 -7.21 6.13 -2.96
C TYR A 59 -6.15 5.30 -2.23
N SER A 60 -5.40 5.90 -1.29
CA SER A 60 -4.48 5.14 -0.42
C SER A 60 -5.18 4.07 0.39
N ARG A 61 -6.36 4.36 0.95
CA ARG A 61 -7.17 3.37 1.69
C ARG A 61 -7.57 2.19 0.80
N CYS A 62 -8.07 2.49 -0.39
CA CYS A 62 -8.50 1.48 -1.35
C CYS A 62 -7.34 0.54 -1.76
N LEU A 63 -6.15 1.10 -2.02
CA LEU A 63 -4.96 0.32 -2.39
C LEU A 63 -4.55 -0.73 -1.35
N ILE A 64 -4.71 -0.41 -0.07
CA ILE A 64 -4.23 -1.25 1.05
C ILE A 64 -5.38 -1.85 1.87
N GLN A 65 -6.59 -1.87 1.32
CA GLN A 65 -7.79 -2.29 2.05
C GLN A 65 -7.66 -3.69 2.68
N ASP A 66 -6.94 -4.60 2.01
CA ASP A 66 -6.75 -5.99 2.44
C ASP A 66 -5.83 -6.13 3.67
N TYR A 67 -5.10 -5.07 4.04
CA TYR A 67 -4.15 -5.08 5.16
C TYR A 67 -4.74 -4.50 6.44
N PHE A 68 -6.01 -4.08 6.45
CA PHE A 68 -6.66 -3.56 7.64
C PHE A 68 -7.17 -4.70 8.54
N GLY A 69 -6.91 -4.59 9.84
CA GLY A 69 -7.56 -5.36 10.89
C GLY A 69 -9.00 -4.89 11.14
N ASP A 70 -9.69 -5.59 12.04
CA ASP A 70 -11.08 -5.27 12.40
C ASP A 70 -11.19 -3.94 13.19
N ASP A 71 -10.06 -3.45 13.73
CA ASP A 71 -9.92 -2.15 14.37
C ASP A 71 -9.77 -0.98 13.37
N GLY A 72 -9.75 -1.26 12.07
CA GLY A 72 -9.55 -0.26 11.04
C GLY A 72 -8.12 0.28 10.95
N LYS A 73 -7.14 -0.40 11.56
CA LYS A 73 -5.70 -0.08 11.50
C LYS A 73 -4.95 -1.17 10.71
N ILE A 74 -3.69 -0.91 10.34
CA ILE A 74 -2.87 -1.92 9.65
C ILE A 74 -2.65 -3.12 10.57
N ASP A 75 -2.97 -4.31 10.07
CA ASP A 75 -2.66 -5.59 10.68
C ASP A 75 -1.42 -6.19 10.01
N LEU A 76 -0.30 -6.22 10.74
CA LEU A 76 0.96 -6.76 10.24
C LEU A 76 0.87 -8.25 9.88
N GLN A 77 -0.08 -9.00 10.47
CA GLN A 77 -0.32 -10.40 10.09
C GLN A 77 -0.99 -10.49 8.71
N LYS A 78 -1.89 -9.57 8.36
CA LYS A 78 -2.53 -9.51 7.03
C LYS A 78 -1.56 -9.07 5.93
N VAL A 79 -0.55 -8.27 6.27
CA VAL A 79 0.59 -7.99 5.36
C VAL A 79 1.35 -9.29 5.05
N GLY A 80 1.47 -10.18 6.04
CA GLY A 80 1.93 -11.55 5.85
C GLY A 80 3.40 -11.64 5.43
N LYS A 81 3.67 -12.25 4.28
CA LYS A 81 5.01 -12.32 3.66
C LYS A 81 5.17 -11.34 2.49
N ARG A 82 4.26 -10.36 2.36
CA ARG A 82 4.34 -9.34 1.29
C ARG A 82 5.36 -8.29 1.71
N GLY A 83 6.43 -8.18 0.94
CA GLY A 83 7.55 -7.27 1.21
C GLY A 83 8.77 -7.99 1.79
N SER A 84 9.86 -7.24 1.87
CA SER A 84 11.11 -7.64 2.52
C SER A 84 11.02 -7.47 4.04
N GLN A 85 11.97 -8.05 4.78
CA GLN A 85 12.08 -7.82 6.22
C GLN A 85 12.21 -6.32 6.56
N GLU A 86 12.92 -5.56 5.72
CA GLU A 86 13.03 -4.11 5.83
C GLU A 86 11.65 -3.43 5.72
N ASP A 87 10.82 -3.86 4.75
CA ASP A 87 9.47 -3.31 4.57
C ASP A 87 8.61 -3.55 5.82
N HIS A 88 8.74 -4.73 6.45
CA HIS A 88 8.05 -5.04 7.70
C HIS A 88 8.52 -4.16 8.86
N VAL A 89 9.83 -3.88 8.96
CA VAL A 89 10.38 -2.98 9.99
C VAL A 89 9.82 -1.57 9.80
N ILE A 90 9.94 -1.01 8.59
CA ILE A 90 9.44 0.35 8.29
C ILE A 90 7.94 0.45 8.59
N LEU A 91 7.14 -0.53 8.14
CA LEU A 91 5.70 -0.51 8.36
C LEU A 91 5.34 -0.61 9.85
N SER A 92 6.08 -1.40 10.63
CA SER A 92 5.90 -1.47 12.09
C SER A 92 6.15 -0.12 12.76
N GLN A 93 7.15 0.64 12.30
CA GLN A 93 7.44 1.96 12.84
C GLN A 93 6.39 2.99 12.45
N CYS A 94 5.96 2.98 11.19
CA CYS A 94 4.85 3.82 10.74
C CYS A 94 3.57 3.53 11.53
N LYS A 95 3.27 2.25 11.79
CA LYS A 95 2.16 1.83 12.65
C LYS A 95 2.29 2.40 14.06
N GLN A 96 3.46 2.25 14.69
CA GLN A 96 3.74 2.81 16.01
C GLN A 96 3.55 4.34 16.07
N GLN A 97 3.91 5.05 15.00
CA GLN A 97 3.77 6.50 14.93
C GLN A 97 2.32 6.97 14.86
N PHE A 98 1.44 6.25 14.13
CA PHE A 98 0.09 6.75 13.80
C PHE A 98 -1.07 6.01 14.47
N ASP A 99 -0.86 4.84 15.08
CA ASP A 99 -1.95 4.07 15.69
C ASP A 99 -2.63 4.81 16.85
N GLY A 100 -1.86 5.56 17.64
CA GLY A 100 -2.36 6.32 18.79
C GLY A 100 -3.01 7.67 18.45
N VAL A 101 -3.03 8.08 17.18
CA VAL A 101 -3.60 9.37 16.77
C VAL A 101 -5.11 9.24 16.63
N THR A 102 -5.87 9.89 17.52
CA THR A 102 -7.32 9.70 17.68
C THR A 102 -8.20 10.65 16.85
N ASN A 103 -7.60 11.58 16.11
CA ASN A 103 -8.31 12.65 15.38
C ASN A 103 -8.01 12.65 13.86
N LEU A 104 -7.76 11.47 13.29
CA LEU A 104 -7.55 11.30 11.86
C LEU A 104 -8.88 10.99 11.16
N ASP A 105 -9.13 11.64 10.02
CA ASP A 105 -10.24 11.24 9.16
C ASP A 105 -10.00 9.82 8.60
N THR A 106 -11.06 9.16 8.15
CA THR A 106 -11.03 7.75 7.67
C THR A 106 -9.93 7.47 6.63
N CYS A 107 -9.61 8.46 5.80
CA CYS A 107 -8.63 8.35 4.74
C CYS A 107 -7.24 8.92 5.10
N ASP A 108 -7.11 9.64 6.22
CA ASP A 108 -5.84 10.22 6.64
C ASP A 108 -4.87 9.15 7.12
N TYR A 109 -5.34 8.23 7.96
CA TYR A 109 -4.51 7.14 8.48
C TYR A 109 -3.84 6.30 7.37
N PRO A 110 -4.56 5.73 6.37
CA PRO A 110 -3.92 4.99 5.28
C PRO A 110 -2.92 5.84 4.50
N TYR A 111 -3.25 7.11 4.25
CA TYR A 111 -2.35 8.01 3.54
C TYR A 111 -1.06 8.25 4.34
N LEU A 112 -1.16 8.53 5.64
CA LEU A 112 -0.01 8.76 6.52
C LEU A 112 0.86 7.50 6.66
N ILE A 113 0.25 6.32 6.76
CA ILE A 113 0.99 5.04 6.76
C ILE A 113 1.80 4.88 5.47
N LEU A 114 1.18 5.07 4.30
CA LEU A 114 1.89 4.96 3.02
C LEU A 114 2.96 6.04 2.87
N GLN A 115 2.66 7.28 3.25
CA GLN A 115 3.60 8.39 3.20
C GLN A 115 4.84 8.08 4.06
N CYS A 116 4.64 7.62 5.28
CA CYS A 116 5.73 7.20 6.17
C CYS A 116 6.52 6.03 5.57
N TYR A 117 5.83 5.02 5.05
CA TYR A 117 6.48 3.87 4.42
C TYR A 117 7.39 4.29 3.27
N PHE A 118 6.90 5.12 2.34
CA PHE A 118 7.71 5.59 1.21
C PHE A 118 8.87 6.48 1.65
N LYS A 119 8.70 7.31 2.67
CA LYS A 119 9.81 8.09 3.26
C LYS A 119 10.87 7.17 3.86
N GLY A 120 10.47 6.16 4.63
CA GLY A 120 11.38 5.16 5.21
C GLY A 120 12.19 4.43 4.13
N LYS A 121 11.54 4.04 3.03
CA LYS A 121 12.22 3.43 1.87
C LYS A 121 13.22 4.36 1.19
N GLN A 122 12.92 5.66 1.09
CA GLN A 122 13.82 6.64 0.47
C GLN A 122 15.03 6.98 1.34
N SER A 123 14.84 7.06 2.66
CA SER A 123 15.93 7.37 3.59
C SER A 123 16.91 6.22 3.80
N GLY A 124 16.59 5.00 3.35
CA GLY A 124 17.36 3.79 3.69
C GLY A 124 17.49 3.56 5.20
N THR A 125 16.62 4.22 5.98
CA THR A 125 16.74 4.37 7.43
C THR A 125 15.37 4.12 8.04
N ILE A 126 15.34 3.11 8.89
CA ILE A 126 14.37 2.81 9.94
C ILE A 126 13.97 4.14 10.61
N ALA A 127 12.77 4.67 10.35
CA ALA A 127 12.30 5.95 10.90
C ALA A 127 12.30 5.86 12.43
N SER A 128 13.34 6.42 13.08
CA SER A 128 13.40 6.59 14.54
C SER A 128 12.57 7.79 14.98
#